data_AF-A0AAN7CJT2-F1
#
_entry.id   AF-A0AAN7CJT2-F1
#
_cell.length_a   1.000
_cell.length_b   1.000
_cell.length_c   1.000
_cell.angle_alpha   90.00
_cell.angle_beta   90.00
_cell.angle_gamma   90.00
#
_symmetry.space_group_name_H-M   'P 1'
#
loop_
_entity.id
_entity.type
_entity.pdbx_description
1 polymer ?
#
loop_
_entity_poly.entity_id
_entity_poly.type
_entity_poly.pdbx_seq_one_letter_code
_entity_poly.pdbx_strand_id
1 'polypeptide(L)'
;DDIVQNWLNRDDQSYALDPTEFMAQYERWWATPREKVTPSLTSLILRVFACSLRFLARGGVTEFYGMNVQELTDNVHTAANEVSNSIQPGEGGVSHVQGLFLTAIWLESTGQKKEAWHTLNKALTAALEIGLHKSHGGMSESDRERARRLWVILCLWDDALSSDLSLPLHFNPADPAIEVSPLPIEGNQPSVFRHLDLHYQLCVSVAAAKPRGESEVRSVISEWFENIPEEYKQPDPDTRWDEEWRYLPTQRRYLSSIGSVALFNHTMGKRLPLLQAVKEGLSLVGQERSVTETPVPQHILAYSPPPSQLSKPPKPIMEAFERFMKSAFSDLDNVGKRDEFHFLM
;
A
#
# COMPACT_ATOMS: atom_id res chain seq x y z
N ASP A 1 -13.23 14.80 3.23
CA ASP A 1 -13.36 13.59 4.06
C ASP A 1 -13.65 12.35 3.22
N ASP A 2 -14.61 12.43 2.29
CA ASP A 2 -14.97 11.30 1.41
C ASP A 2 -13.80 10.67 0.63
N ILE A 3 -12.86 11.48 0.12
CA ILE A 3 -11.68 10.97 -0.61
C ILE A 3 -10.76 10.16 0.33
N VAL A 4 -10.56 10.63 1.56
CA VAL A 4 -9.73 9.93 2.55
C VAL A 4 -10.43 8.64 2.97
N GLN A 5 -11.72 8.71 3.26
CA GLN A 5 -12.54 7.54 3.62
C GLN A 5 -12.55 6.49 2.50
N ASN A 6 -12.60 6.90 1.23
CA ASN A 6 -12.48 5.99 0.09
C ASN A 6 -11.15 5.21 0.09
N TRP A 7 -10.05 5.82 0.53
CA TRP A 7 -8.78 5.11 0.67
C TRP A 7 -8.78 4.15 1.87
N LEU A 8 -9.28 4.62 3.02
CA LEU A 8 -9.25 3.85 4.27
C LEU A 8 -10.19 2.64 4.26
N ASN A 9 -11.29 2.71 3.53
CA ASN A 9 -12.26 1.61 3.40
C ASN A 9 -11.80 0.47 2.48
N ARG A 10 -10.54 0.50 2.01
CA ARG A 10 -9.98 -0.54 1.16
C ARG A 10 -9.42 -1.69 1.99
N ASP A 11 -9.89 -2.89 1.73
CA ASP A 11 -9.46 -4.09 2.43
C ASP A 11 -8.03 -4.56 2.08
N ASP A 12 -7.37 -4.00 1.06
CA ASP A 12 -6.09 -4.52 0.52
C ASP A 12 -4.87 -3.60 0.75
N GLN A 13 -5.09 -2.28 0.81
CA GLN A 13 -4.01 -1.27 0.84
C GLN A 13 -4.03 -0.40 2.11
N SER A 14 -5.09 -0.49 2.93
CA SER A 14 -5.20 0.27 4.18
C SER A 14 -4.32 -0.28 5.30
N TYR A 15 -3.73 -1.46 5.16
CA TYR A 15 -3.00 -2.12 6.26
C TYR A 15 -1.85 -1.31 6.85
N ALA A 16 -1.24 -0.42 6.06
CA ALA A 16 -0.16 0.45 6.54
C ALA A 16 -0.65 1.64 7.38
N LEU A 17 -1.96 1.95 7.33
CA LEU A 17 -2.61 3.06 8.03
C LEU A 17 -3.78 2.54 8.87
N ASP A 18 -3.69 2.64 10.19
CA ASP A 18 -4.86 2.43 11.04
C ASP A 18 -5.93 3.50 10.73
N PRO A 19 -7.13 3.13 10.26
CA PRO A 19 -8.12 4.12 9.82
C PRO A 19 -8.54 5.10 10.91
N THR A 20 -8.69 4.61 12.15
CA THR A 20 -9.16 5.42 13.27
C THR A 20 -8.11 6.44 13.66
N GLU A 21 -6.87 6.00 13.80
CA GLU A 21 -5.75 6.88 14.14
C GLU A 21 -5.44 7.86 13.01
N PHE A 22 -5.44 7.40 11.76
CA PHE A 22 -5.19 8.29 10.63
C PHE A 22 -6.25 9.39 10.53
N MET A 23 -7.52 9.06 10.74
CA MET A 23 -8.59 10.07 10.77
C MET A 23 -8.40 11.05 11.93
N ALA A 24 -8.03 10.58 13.12
CA ALA A 24 -7.72 11.47 14.24
C ALA A 24 -6.53 12.41 13.95
N GLN A 25 -5.49 11.91 13.28
CA GLN A 25 -4.35 12.72 12.82
C GLN A 25 -4.77 13.74 11.75
N TYR A 26 -5.61 13.33 10.81
CA TYR A 26 -6.13 14.17 9.75
C TYR A 26 -7.01 15.32 10.29
N GLU A 27 -7.92 15.03 11.23
CA GLU A 27 -8.72 16.06 11.91
C GLU A 27 -7.83 17.02 12.70
N ARG A 28 -6.85 16.49 13.43
CA ARG A 28 -5.88 17.30 14.17
C ARG A 28 -5.05 18.19 13.23
N TRP A 29 -4.67 17.68 12.06
CA TRP A 29 -3.93 18.45 11.05
C TRP A 29 -4.74 19.65 10.56
N TRP A 30 -6.05 19.49 10.30
CA TRP A 30 -6.94 20.60 9.94
C TRP A 30 -7.10 21.64 11.05
N ALA A 31 -7.13 21.21 12.30
CA ALA A 31 -7.25 22.09 13.47
C ALA A 31 -5.93 22.80 13.86
N THR A 32 -4.80 22.32 13.34
CA THR A 32 -3.47 22.84 13.69
C THR A 32 -3.10 24.05 12.82
N PRO A 33 -2.62 25.16 13.41
CA PRO A 33 -2.10 26.28 12.62
C PRO A 33 -1.01 25.84 11.64
N ARG A 34 -0.97 26.45 10.45
CA ARG A 34 -0.12 26.00 9.33
C ARG A 34 1.37 26.01 9.66
N GLU A 35 1.80 26.92 10.52
CA GLU A 35 3.19 27.02 11.00
C GLU A 35 3.60 25.93 12.00
N LYS A 36 2.63 25.11 12.47
CA LYS A 36 2.85 24.04 13.46
C LYS A 36 2.58 22.63 12.93
N VAL A 37 2.09 22.49 11.69
CA VAL A 37 1.90 21.16 11.11
C VAL A 37 3.25 20.52 10.80
N THR A 38 3.37 19.22 11.03
CA THR A 38 4.60 18.52 10.68
C THR A 38 4.65 18.26 9.17
N PRO A 39 5.82 18.43 8.51
CA PRO A 39 5.97 18.09 7.10
C PRO A 39 5.67 16.63 6.81
N SER A 40 6.03 15.71 7.72
CA SER A 40 5.78 14.27 7.57
C SER A 40 4.29 13.91 7.52
N LEU A 41 3.48 14.47 8.42
CA LEU A 41 2.03 14.26 8.40
C LEU A 41 1.38 14.91 7.19
N THR A 42 1.84 16.10 6.80
CA THR A 42 1.33 16.81 5.61
C THR A 42 1.60 16.00 4.34
N SER A 43 2.83 15.53 4.15
CA SER A 43 3.21 14.65 3.03
C SER A 43 2.35 13.38 3.01
N LEU A 44 2.15 12.73 4.16
CA LEU A 44 1.34 11.53 4.26
C LEU A 44 -0.12 11.77 3.85
N ILE A 45 -0.73 12.85 4.33
CA ILE A 45 -2.12 13.22 3.98
C ILE A 45 -2.25 13.46 2.47
N LEU A 46 -1.34 14.24 1.88
CA LEU A 46 -1.32 14.46 0.42
C LEU A 46 -1.15 13.14 -0.33
N ARG A 47 -0.32 12.22 0.16
CA ARG A 47 -0.16 10.91 -0.46
C ARG A 47 -1.42 10.07 -0.44
N VAL A 48 -2.14 10.05 0.68
CA VAL A 48 -3.45 9.38 0.79
C VAL A 48 -4.45 9.96 -0.20
N PHE A 49 -4.48 11.29 -0.36
CA PHE A 49 -5.30 11.95 -1.37
C PHE A 49 -4.93 11.52 -2.78
N ALA A 50 -3.65 11.56 -3.16
CA ALA A 50 -3.19 11.12 -4.47
C ALA A 50 -3.62 9.65 -4.71
N CYS A 51 -3.23 8.73 -3.83
CA CYS A 51 -3.56 7.30 -3.96
C CYS A 51 -5.06 7.06 -4.13
N SER A 52 -5.91 7.79 -3.40
CA SER A 52 -7.37 7.71 -3.54
C SER A 52 -7.87 8.22 -4.89
N LEU A 53 -7.40 9.39 -5.33
CA LEU A 53 -7.79 9.99 -6.62
C LEU A 53 -7.41 9.10 -7.80
N ARG A 54 -6.22 8.50 -7.79
CA ARG A 54 -5.82 7.53 -8.82
C ARG A 54 -6.71 6.31 -8.87
N PHE A 55 -7.16 5.84 -7.71
CA PHE A 55 -8.09 4.74 -7.70
C PHE A 55 -9.42 5.13 -8.36
N LEU A 56 -9.93 6.33 -8.07
CA LEU A 56 -11.11 6.88 -8.76
C LEU A 56 -10.88 6.98 -10.27
N ALA A 57 -9.71 7.48 -10.70
CA ALA A 57 -9.34 7.58 -12.11
C ALA A 57 -9.38 6.20 -12.81
N ARG A 58 -8.82 5.16 -12.16
CA ARG A 58 -8.87 3.78 -12.67
C ARG A 58 -10.29 3.19 -12.68
N GLY A 59 -11.17 3.68 -11.80
CA GLY A 59 -12.60 3.36 -11.78
C GLY A 59 -13.42 4.09 -12.85
N GLY A 60 -12.80 4.90 -13.70
CA GLY A 60 -13.45 5.63 -14.79
C GLY A 60 -13.90 7.04 -14.44
N VAL A 61 -13.57 7.55 -13.24
CA VAL A 61 -13.85 8.96 -12.88
C VAL A 61 -12.85 9.87 -13.58
N THR A 62 -13.34 10.69 -14.52
CA THR A 62 -12.49 11.59 -15.31
C THR A 62 -12.38 12.98 -14.71
N GLU A 63 -13.40 13.42 -13.98
CA GLU A 63 -13.47 14.75 -13.37
C GLU A 63 -13.80 14.67 -11.87
N PHE A 64 -13.15 15.54 -11.09
CA PHE A 64 -13.42 15.71 -9.67
C PHE A 64 -13.29 17.19 -9.32
N TYR A 65 -14.35 17.79 -8.77
CA TYR A 65 -14.48 19.25 -8.61
C TYR A 65 -14.19 20.06 -9.89
N GLY A 66 -14.57 19.54 -11.06
CA GLY A 66 -14.35 20.20 -12.35
C GLY A 66 -12.90 20.16 -12.86
N MET A 67 -12.01 19.47 -12.15
CA MET A 67 -10.63 19.25 -12.56
C MET A 67 -10.46 17.85 -13.12
N ASN A 68 -9.53 17.68 -14.06
CA ASN A 68 -9.14 16.37 -14.53
C ASN A 68 -8.51 15.55 -13.38
N VAL A 69 -9.06 14.37 -13.09
CA VAL A 69 -8.58 13.55 -11.95
C VAL A 69 -7.14 13.09 -12.13
N GLN A 70 -6.72 12.79 -13.36
CA GLN A 70 -5.36 12.33 -13.65
C GLN A 70 -4.34 13.44 -13.39
N GLU A 71 -4.61 14.65 -13.86
CA GLU A 71 -3.76 15.82 -13.59
C GLU A 71 -3.73 16.16 -12.10
N LEU A 72 -4.90 16.18 -11.45
CA LEU A 72 -5.01 16.47 -10.02
C LEU A 72 -4.20 15.47 -9.19
N THR A 73 -4.29 14.19 -9.52
CA THR A 73 -3.60 13.16 -8.74
C THR A 73 -2.09 13.19 -8.92
N ASP A 74 -1.59 13.54 -10.12
CA ASP A 74 -0.16 13.69 -10.38
C ASP A 74 0.42 14.95 -9.70
N ASN A 75 -0.34 16.04 -9.71
CA ASN A 75 0.02 17.28 -9.01
C ASN A 75 0.09 17.09 -7.50
N VAL A 76 -0.92 16.44 -6.90
CA VAL A 76 -0.94 16.14 -5.46
C VAL A 76 0.19 15.18 -5.08
N HIS A 77 0.48 14.18 -5.93
CA HIS A 77 1.60 13.26 -5.72
C HIS A 77 2.96 14.01 -5.76
N THR A 78 3.12 14.94 -6.70
CA THR A 78 4.34 15.76 -6.83
C THR A 78 4.55 16.65 -5.61
N ALA A 79 3.50 17.36 -5.17
CA ALA A 79 3.56 18.16 -3.95
C ALA A 79 3.90 17.32 -2.71
N ALA A 80 3.34 16.10 -2.60
CA ALA A 80 3.70 15.17 -1.52
C ALA A 80 5.19 14.79 -1.56
N ASN A 81 5.76 14.57 -2.75
CA ASN A 81 7.19 14.28 -2.91
C ASN A 81 8.07 15.46 -2.48
N GLU A 82 7.72 16.68 -2.86
CA GLU A 82 8.47 17.89 -2.49
C GLU A 82 8.52 18.06 -0.97
N VAL A 83 7.36 17.94 -0.30
CA VAL A 83 7.29 17.98 1.16
C VAL A 83 8.10 16.83 1.77
N SER A 84 7.97 15.60 1.26
CA SER A 84 8.70 14.45 1.78
C SER A 84 10.22 14.61 1.65
N ASN A 85 10.71 15.15 0.53
CA ASN A 85 12.13 15.34 0.26
C ASN A 85 12.77 16.42 1.15
N SER A 86 11.97 17.29 1.77
CA SER A 86 12.46 18.28 2.73
C SER A 86 12.77 17.68 4.12
N ILE A 87 12.31 16.46 4.38
CA ILE A 87 12.47 15.77 5.67
C ILE A 87 13.83 15.09 5.71
N GLN A 88 14.61 15.36 6.75
CA GLN A 88 15.90 14.69 6.94
C GLN A 88 15.69 13.19 7.27
N PRO A 89 16.64 12.32 6.88
CA PRO A 89 16.66 10.93 7.33
C PRO A 89 16.52 10.82 8.86
N GLY A 90 15.74 9.86 9.34
CA GLY A 90 15.45 9.64 10.76
C GLY A 90 14.48 10.62 11.44
N GLU A 91 14.22 11.82 10.89
CA GLU A 91 13.43 12.86 11.58
C GLU A 91 11.92 12.78 11.31
N GLY A 92 11.52 12.09 10.25
CA GLY A 92 10.12 12.06 9.79
C GLY A 92 9.17 11.17 10.59
N GLY A 93 9.70 10.31 11.46
CA GLY A 93 8.92 9.35 12.24
C GLY A 93 8.10 8.37 11.40
N VAL A 94 7.09 7.76 12.03
CA VAL A 94 6.22 6.75 11.41
C VAL A 94 5.45 7.31 10.20
N SER A 95 4.97 8.56 10.28
CA SER A 95 4.22 9.17 9.17
C SER A 95 5.06 9.30 7.90
N HIS A 96 6.36 9.55 8.03
CA HIS A 96 7.27 9.59 6.87
C HIS A 96 7.48 8.20 6.27
N VAL A 97 7.65 7.17 7.10
CA VAL A 97 7.75 5.78 6.64
C VAL A 97 6.49 5.38 5.86
N GLN A 98 5.31 5.66 6.42
CA GLN A 98 4.03 5.42 5.75
C GLN A 98 3.92 6.19 4.42
N GLY A 99 4.36 7.45 4.40
CA GLY A 99 4.35 8.29 3.21
C GLY A 99 5.24 7.74 2.09
N LEU A 100 6.46 7.31 2.44
CA LEU A 100 7.39 6.66 1.50
C LEU A 100 6.84 5.33 0.99
N PHE A 101 6.25 4.52 1.87
CA PHE A 101 5.59 3.28 1.46
C PHE A 101 4.47 3.53 0.44
N LEU A 102 3.56 4.46 0.73
CA LEU A 102 2.49 4.82 -0.20
C LEU A 102 3.01 5.44 -1.51
N THR A 103 4.20 6.07 -1.49
CA THR A 103 4.90 6.49 -2.71
C THR A 103 5.32 5.29 -3.55
N ALA A 104 5.87 4.25 -2.93
CA ALA A 104 6.22 3.02 -3.62
C ALA A 104 4.98 2.34 -4.23
N ILE A 105 3.87 2.26 -3.49
CA ILE A 105 2.58 1.76 -3.99
C ILE A 105 2.10 2.55 -5.20
N TRP A 106 2.18 3.87 -5.11
CA TRP A 106 1.84 4.74 -6.23
C TRP A 106 2.67 4.42 -7.48
N LEU A 107 4.00 4.37 -7.34
CA LEU A 107 4.92 4.10 -8.43
C LEU A 107 4.68 2.71 -9.05
N GLU A 108 4.48 1.69 -8.22
CA GLU A 108 4.13 0.33 -8.67
C GLU A 108 2.87 0.37 -9.53
N SER A 109 1.83 1.06 -9.06
CA SER A 109 0.56 1.17 -9.78
C SER A 109 0.64 1.95 -11.09
N THR A 110 1.73 2.70 -11.33
CA THR A 110 2.04 3.39 -12.60
C THR A 110 2.96 2.56 -13.51
N GLY A 111 3.38 1.37 -13.08
CA GLY A 111 4.31 0.50 -13.80
C GLY A 111 5.79 0.82 -13.57
N GLN A 112 6.10 1.81 -12.72
CA GLN A 112 7.47 2.24 -12.40
C GLN A 112 8.07 1.36 -11.29
N LYS A 113 8.19 0.05 -11.56
CA LYS A 113 8.55 -0.95 -10.55
C LYS A 113 9.95 -0.76 -9.95
N LYS A 114 10.92 -0.30 -10.74
CA LYS A 114 12.29 -0.06 -10.24
C LYS A 114 12.33 1.13 -9.29
N GLU A 115 11.64 2.20 -9.65
CA GLU A 115 11.49 3.40 -8.84
C GLU A 115 10.70 3.09 -7.57
N ALA A 116 9.67 2.26 -7.66
CA ALA A 116 8.93 1.74 -6.51
C ALA A 116 9.85 0.97 -5.55
N TRP A 117 10.68 0.07 -6.07
CA TRP A 117 11.66 -0.67 -5.27
C TRP A 117 12.68 0.25 -4.58
N HIS A 118 13.25 1.22 -5.30
CA HIS A 118 14.16 2.21 -4.70
C HIS A 118 13.47 3.03 -3.60
N THR A 119 12.21 3.39 -3.81
CA THR A 119 11.44 4.18 -2.83
C THR A 119 11.06 3.35 -1.61
N LEU A 120 10.72 2.07 -1.80
CA LEU A 120 10.48 1.13 -0.71
C LEU A 120 11.74 0.93 0.14
N ASN A 121 12.91 0.83 -0.48
CA ASN A 121 14.19 0.76 0.23
C ASN A 121 14.42 1.99 1.12
N LYS A 122 14.09 3.19 0.64
CA LYS A 122 14.12 4.40 1.48
C LYS A 122 13.16 4.29 2.67
N ALA A 123 11.95 3.74 2.46
CA ALA A 123 10.98 3.53 3.53
C ALA A 123 11.51 2.56 4.60
N LEU A 124 12.15 1.46 4.18
CA LEU A 124 12.76 0.50 5.10
C LEU A 124 13.96 1.09 5.86
N THR A 125 14.84 1.84 5.19
CA THR A 125 15.93 2.54 5.87
C THR A 125 15.38 3.48 6.95
N ALA A 126 14.37 4.29 6.61
CA ALA A 126 13.72 5.18 7.58
C ALA A 126 13.05 4.39 8.73
N ALA A 127 12.44 3.24 8.44
CA ALA A 127 11.86 2.36 9.45
C ALA A 127 12.92 1.78 10.41
N LEU A 128 14.11 1.45 9.91
CA LEU A 128 15.23 1.02 10.74
C LEU A 128 15.73 2.14 11.65
N GLU A 129 15.91 3.34 11.10
CA GLU A 129 16.41 4.52 11.82
C GLU A 129 15.53 4.86 13.03
N ILE A 130 14.21 4.76 12.87
CA ILE A 130 13.25 5.00 13.97
C ILE A 130 13.01 3.75 14.83
N GLY A 131 13.58 2.60 14.46
CA GLY A 131 13.60 1.39 15.27
C GLY A 131 12.42 0.42 15.11
N LEU A 132 11.60 0.52 14.06
CA LEU A 132 10.39 -0.32 13.89
C LEU A 132 10.63 -1.84 13.92
N HIS A 133 11.86 -2.27 13.66
CA HIS A 133 12.32 -3.66 13.69
C HIS A 133 12.61 -4.20 15.09
N LYS A 134 12.58 -3.35 16.14
CA LYS A 134 12.96 -3.71 17.51
C LYS A 134 11.75 -3.86 18.42
N SER A 135 11.88 -4.70 19.45
CA SER A 135 10.89 -4.76 20.53
C SER A 135 11.15 -3.61 21.52
N HIS A 136 10.46 -2.48 21.33
CA HIS A 136 10.63 -1.34 22.22
C HIS A 136 10.05 -1.59 23.63
N GLY A 137 10.91 -1.58 24.64
CA GLY A 137 10.51 -1.46 26.04
C GLY A 137 9.94 -0.07 26.32
N GLY A 138 8.77 0.01 26.98
CA GLY A 138 8.13 1.28 27.36
C GLY A 138 7.06 1.81 26.38
N MET A 139 6.91 1.23 25.18
CA MET A 139 5.76 1.50 24.31
C MET A 139 4.51 0.76 24.81
N SER A 140 3.34 1.33 24.55
CA SER A 140 2.07 0.61 24.74
C SER A 140 2.03 -0.60 23.82
N GLU A 141 1.33 -1.69 24.20
CA GLU A 141 1.21 -2.86 23.32
C GLU A 141 0.52 -2.51 22.00
N SER A 142 -0.39 -1.54 22.04
CA SER A 142 -1.09 -1.04 20.86
C SER A 142 -0.14 -0.36 19.87
N ASP A 143 0.78 0.48 20.34
CA ASP A 143 1.75 1.16 19.47
C ASP A 143 2.81 0.21 18.95
N ARG A 144 3.24 -0.74 19.80
CA ARG A 144 4.16 -1.80 19.41
C ARG A 144 3.54 -2.65 18.30
N GLU A 145 2.27 -2.99 18.42
CA GLU A 145 1.56 -3.77 17.42
C GLU A 145 1.46 -3.05 16.08
N ARG A 146 1.15 -1.75 16.08
CA ARG A 146 1.13 -0.94 14.85
C ARG A 146 2.51 -0.88 14.18
N ALA A 147 3.57 -0.70 14.97
CA ALA A 147 4.94 -0.72 14.48
C ALA A 147 5.31 -2.06 13.82
N ARG A 148 4.96 -3.19 14.47
CA ARG A 148 5.17 -4.54 13.92
C ARG A 148 4.43 -4.73 12.60
N ARG A 149 3.16 -4.32 12.51
CA ARG A 149 2.36 -4.42 11.28
C ARG A 149 3.01 -3.67 10.13
N LEU A 150 3.37 -2.41 10.35
CA LEU A 150 4.02 -1.59 9.33
C LEU A 150 5.35 -2.21 8.88
N TRP A 151 6.17 -2.67 9.81
CA TRP A 151 7.43 -3.36 9.50
C TRP A 151 7.21 -4.61 8.65
N VAL A 152 6.29 -5.50 9.06
CA VAL A 152 5.95 -6.72 8.31
C VAL A 152 5.50 -6.37 6.90
N ILE A 153 4.61 -5.38 6.74
CA ILE A 153 4.14 -4.94 5.41
C ILE A 153 5.33 -4.50 4.53
N LEU A 154 6.24 -3.69 5.07
CA LEU A 154 7.42 -3.24 4.31
C LEU A 154 8.29 -4.42 3.87
N CYS A 155 8.54 -5.39 4.75
CA CYS A 155 9.31 -6.59 4.41
C CYS A 155 8.64 -7.44 3.33
N LEU A 156 7.31 -7.63 3.41
CA LEU A 156 6.57 -8.41 2.41
C LEU A 156 6.58 -7.73 1.04
N TRP A 157 6.50 -6.41 1.00
CA TRP A 157 6.62 -5.64 -0.24
C TRP A 157 8.04 -5.67 -0.82
N ASP A 158 9.08 -5.72 0.03
CA ASP A 158 10.46 -5.87 -0.42
C ASP A 158 10.65 -7.24 -1.07
N ASP A 159 10.15 -8.30 -0.44
CA ASP A 159 10.19 -9.64 -1.00
C ASP A 159 9.47 -9.74 -2.34
N ALA A 160 8.26 -9.17 -2.43
CA ALA A 160 7.47 -9.15 -3.65
C ALA A 160 8.16 -8.39 -4.79
N LEU A 161 8.58 -7.13 -4.56
CA LEU A 161 9.21 -6.31 -5.61
C LEU A 161 10.59 -6.83 -6.00
N SER A 162 11.38 -7.30 -5.03
CA SER A 162 12.71 -7.88 -5.29
C SER A 162 12.58 -9.16 -6.10
N SER A 163 11.63 -10.04 -5.77
CA SER A 163 11.34 -11.25 -6.55
C SER A 163 10.91 -10.91 -7.97
N ASP A 164 9.98 -9.97 -8.14
CA ASP A 164 9.48 -9.52 -9.45
C ASP A 164 10.58 -8.95 -10.35
N LEU A 165 11.55 -8.25 -9.75
CA LEU A 165 12.65 -7.61 -10.46
C LEU A 165 13.92 -8.45 -10.53
N SER A 166 13.93 -9.64 -9.93
CA SER A 166 15.13 -10.47 -9.73
C SER A 166 16.28 -9.70 -9.07
N LEU A 167 15.94 -8.84 -8.12
CA LEU A 167 16.87 -8.05 -7.30
C LEU A 167 17.10 -8.73 -5.95
N PRO A 168 18.24 -8.46 -5.29
CA PRO A 168 18.43 -8.90 -3.91
C PRO A 168 17.46 -8.17 -2.97
N LEU A 169 17.02 -8.88 -1.93
CA LEU A 169 16.30 -8.28 -0.80
C LEU A 169 17.16 -7.21 -0.16
N HIS A 170 16.54 -6.13 0.30
CA HIS A 170 17.25 -5.12 1.07
C HIS A 170 17.61 -5.64 2.46
N PHE A 171 16.74 -6.47 3.04
CA PHE A 171 16.95 -7.08 4.36
C PHE A 171 16.80 -8.59 4.33
N ASN A 172 17.59 -9.25 5.17
CA ASN A 172 17.40 -10.67 5.45
C ASN A 172 16.33 -10.80 6.54
N PRO A 173 15.13 -11.35 6.26
CA PRO A 173 14.10 -11.51 7.29
C PRO A 173 14.51 -12.49 8.40
N ALA A 174 15.53 -13.33 8.18
CA ALA A 174 16.10 -14.22 9.19
C ALA A 174 17.21 -13.57 10.03
N ASP A 175 17.44 -12.26 9.92
CA ASP A 175 18.44 -11.56 10.72
C ASP A 175 18.03 -11.54 12.21
N PRO A 176 18.87 -12.04 13.14
CA PRO A 176 18.57 -12.05 14.57
C PRO A 176 18.43 -10.66 15.19
N ALA A 177 18.88 -9.59 14.52
CA ALA A 177 18.64 -8.21 14.96
C ALA A 177 17.19 -7.74 14.75
N ILE A 178 16.37 -8.51 14.02
CA ILE A 178 14.95 -8.25 13.81
C ILE A 178 14.17 -8.92 14.93
N GLU A 179 13.62 -8.12 15.85
CA GLU A 179 12.88 -8.57 17.03
C GLU A 179 11.37 -8.45 16.81
N VAL A 180 10.89 -8.99 15.70
CA VAL A 180 9.47 -8.91 15.35
C VAL A 180 8.77 -10.17 15.85
N SER A 181 7.97 -10.01 16.90
CA SER A 181 7.08 -11.07 17.41
C SER A 181 5.92 -11.29 16.42
N PRO A 182 5.35 -12.51 16.33
CA PRO A 182 4.17 -12.77 15.51
C PRO A 182 3.05 -11.78 15.83
N LEU A 183 2.30 -11.36 14.81
CA LEU A 183 1.16 -10.48 15.04
C LEU A 183 0.17 -11.20 15.98
N PRO A 184 -0.26 -10.57 17.09
CA PRO A 184 -1.17 -11.15 18.07
C PRO A 184 -2.43 -11.64 17.36
N ILE A 185 -2.73 -12.91 17.60
CA ILE A 185 -3.98 -13.53 17.17
C ILE A 185 -5.05 -13.06 18.17
N GLU A 186 -5.97 -12.23 17.71
CA GLU A 186 -7.08 -11.75 18.54
C GLU A 186 -8.08 -12.89 18.79
N GLY A 187 -7.89 -13.61 19.90
CA GLY A 187 -8.84 -14.62 20.39
C GLY A 187 -9.03 -15.82 19.45
N ASN A 188 -10.23 -16.40 19.46
CA ASN A 188 -10.61 -17.54 18.61
C ASN A 188 -11.03 -17.12 17.18
N GLN A 189 -10.83 -15.85 16.81
CA GLN A 189 -11.26 -15.30 15.52
C GLN A 189 -10.05 -15.13 14.58
N PRO A 190 -10.18 -15.45 13.29
CA PRO A 190 -9.13 -15.16 12.32
C PRO A 190 -8.90 -13.64 12.18
N SER A 191 -7.74 -13.16 12.65
CA SER A 191 -7.34 -11.75 12.53
C SER A 191 -7.21 -11.32 11.07
N VAL A 192 -7.61 -10.09 10.76
CA VAL A 192 -7.43 -9.47 9.43
C VAL A 192 -5.95 -9.50 8.99
N PHE A 193 -5.01 -9.47 9.93
CA PHE A 193 -3.57 -9.45 9.63
C PHE A 193 -2.92 -10.84 9.64
N ARG A 194 -3.66 -11.91 9.98
CA ARG A 194 -3.08 -13.26 10.15
C ARG A 194 -2.40 -13.77 8.89
N HIS A 195 -2.94 -13.45 7.72
CA HIS A 195 -2.33 -13.83 6.45
C HIS A 195 -0.97 -13.16 6.19
N LEU A 196 -0.77 -11.92 6.66
CA LEU A 196 0.53 -11.24 6.54
C LEU A 196 1.56 -11.86 7.48
N ASP A 197 1.14 -12.23 8.70
CA ASP A 197 1.98 -12.95 9.66
C ASP A 197 2.42 -14.32 9.11
N LEU A 198 1.49 -15.10 8.54
CA LEU A 198 1.79 -16.39 7.92
C LEU A 198 2.73 -16.25 6.70
N HIS A 199 2.54 -15.23 5.87
CA HIS A 199 3.45 -14.92 4.76
C HIS A 199 4.83 -14.53 5.28
N TYR A 200 4.91 -13.67 6.30
CA TYR A 200 6.19 -13.25 6.86
C TYR A 200 6.97 -14.43 7.45
N GLN A 201 6.29 -15.34 8.17
CA GLN A 201 6.91 -16.57 8.66
C GLN A 201 7.45 -17.45 7.54
N LEU A 202 6.77 -17.53 6.39
CA LEU A 202 7.29 -18.20 5.21
C LEU A 202 8.58 -17.52 4.71
N CYS A 203 8.60 -16.20 4.57
CA CYS A 203 9.78 -15.45 4.14
C CYS A 203 10.99 -15.70 5.06
N VAL A 204 10.78 -15.66 6.38
CA VAL A 204 11.82 -15.95 7.39
C VAL A 204 12.35 -17.37 7.22
N SER A 205 11.45 -18.36 7.13
CA SER A 205 11.83 -19.77 7.03
C SER A 205 12.58 -20.08 5.73
N VAL A 206 12.10 -19.51 4.61
CA VAL A 206 12.78 -19.60 3.30
C VAL A 206 14.16 -18.94 3.37
N ALA A 207 14.28 -17.74 3.95
CA ALA A 207 15.56 -17.06 4.08
C ALA A 207 16.57 -17.85 4.93
N ALA A 208 16.12 -18.48 6.02
CA ALA A 208 16.95 -19.37 6.84
C ALA A 208 17.32 -20.70 6.12
N ALA A 209 16.50 -21.15 5.18
CA ALA A 209 16.77 -22.33 4.36
C ALA A 209 17.69 -22.06 3.16
N LYS A 210 17.69 -20.83 2.62
CA LYS A 210 18.49 -20.45 1.43
C LYS A 210 19.97 -20.90 1.51
N PRO A 211 20.72 -20.69 2.62
CA PRO A 211 22.11 -21.13 2.74
C PRO A 211 22.30 -22.65 2.70
N ARG A 212 21.26 -23.43 3.03
CA ARG A 212 21.27 -24.89 3.07
C ARG A 212 20.92 -25.52 1.71
N GLY A 213 20.52 -24.71 0.72
CA GLY A 213 20.31 -25.11 -0.67
C GLY A 213 18.84 -25.27 -1.07
N GLU A 214 18.60 -25.44 -2.37
CA GLU A 214 17.25 -25.48 -2.96
C GLU A 214 16.35 -26.60 -2.39
N SER A 215 16.93 -27.75 -2.03
CA SER A 215 16.17 -28.86 -1.46
C SER A 215 15.58 -28.51 -0.09
N GLU A 216 16.36 -27.81 0.75
CA GLU A 216 15.89 -27.38 2.07
C GLU A 216 14.78 -26.34 1.93
N VAL A 217 14.95 -25.37 1.01
CA VAL A 217 13.94 -24.35 0.72
C VAL A 217 12.61 -25.00 0.30
N ARG A 218 12.64 -26.03 -0.55
CA ARG A 218 11.44 -26.78 -0.94
C ARG A 218 10.79 -27.52 0.22
N SER A 219 11.60 -28.14 1.08
CA SER A 219 11.12 -28.83 2.29
C SER A 219 10.36 -27.87 3.20
N VAL A 220 10.95 -26.70 3.47
CA VAL A 220 10.35 -25.66 4.31
C VAL A 220 9.05 -25.12 3.73
N ILE A 221 8.99 -24.88 2.41
CA ILE A 221 7.74 -24.41 1.77
C ILE A 221 6.65 -25.50 1.85
N SER A 222 7.02 -26.77 1.67
CA SER A 222 6.07 -27.89 1.75
C SER A 222 5.54 -28.07 3.17
N GLU A 223 6.42 -28.03 4.17
CA GLU A 223 6.06 -28.08 5.59
C GLU A 223 5.16 -26.89 5.99
N TRP A 224 5.43 -25.70 5.43
CA TRP A 224 4.57 -24.54 5.67
C TRP A 224 3.14 -24.75 5.14
N PHE A 225 2.98 -25.34 3.96
CA PHE A 225 1.65 -25.69 3.42
C PHE A 225 0.92 -26.71 4.30
N GLU A 226 1.63 -27.68 4.86
CA GLU A 226 1.04 -28.70 5.74
C GLU A 226 0.56 -28.13 7.08
N ASN A 227 1.28 -27.12 7.59
CA ASN A 227 1.07 -26.54 8.92
C ASN A 227 0.28 -25.23 8.94
N ILE A 228 -0.12 -24.69 7.78
CA ILE A 228 -0.98 -23.50 7.74
C ILE A 228 -2.33 -23.80 8.42
N PRO A 229 -2.96 -22.83 9.13
CA PRO A 229 -4.23 -23.07 9.81
C PRO A 229 -5.33 -23.55 8.85
N GLU A 230 -6.26 -24.38 9.35
CA GLU A 230 -7.30 -25.06 8.56
C GLU A 230 -8.15 -24.09 7.73
N GLU A 231 -8.44 -22.90 8.24
CA GLU A 231 -9.20 -21.86 7.54
C GLU A 231 -8.47 -21.30 6.31
N TYR A 232 -7.15 -21.49 6.21
CA TYR A 232 -6.30 -21.04 5.11
C TYR A 232 -5.78 -22.17 4.22
N LYS A 233 -6.03 -23.44 4.56
CA LYS A 233 -5.55 -24.60 3.79
C LYS A 233 -6.14 -24.67 2.39
N GLN A 234 -5.38 -25.28 1.48
CA GLN A 234 -5.87 -25.75 0.18
C GLN A 234 -5.25 -27.10 -0.18
N PRO A 235 -6.03 -28.06 -0.72
CA PRO A 235 -7.49 -28.03 -0.93
C PRO A 235 -8.30 -28.24 0.36
N ASP A 236 -9.60 -27.93 0.31
CA ASP A 236 -10.59 -28.15 1.39
C ASP A 236 -10.39 -27.32 2.68
N PRO A 237 -10.54 -25.98 2.63
CA PRO A 237 -10.43 -25.13 3.80
C PRO A 237 -11.62 -25.26 4.75
N ASP A 238 -11.38 -24.96 6.03
CA ASP A 238 -12.46 -24.64 6.96
C ASP A 238 -13.14 -23.32 6.57
N THR A 239 -14.42 -23.39 6.22
CA THR A 239 -15.23 -22.25 5.72
C THR A 239 -16.27 -21.76 6.73
N ARG A 240 -16.25 -22.25 7.98
CA ARG A 240 -17.23 -21.90 9.04
C ARG A 240 -17.39 -20.39 9.25
N TRP A 241 -16.37 -19.61 8.90
CA TRP A 241 -16.26 -18.17 9.12
C TRP A 241 -16.42 -17.34 7.85
N ASP A 242 -16.56 -17.97 6.67
CA ASP A 242 -16.51 -17.26 5.39
C ASP A 242 -17.70 -16.29 5.20
N GLU A 243 -18.86 -16.60 5.79
CA GLU A 243 -20.04 -15.72 5.74
C GLU A 243 -19.92 -14.50 6.66
N GLU A 244 -19.28 -14.67 7.82
CA GLU A 244 -19.09 -13.63 8.83
C GLU A 244 -17.92 -12.70 8.47
N TRP A 245 -16.82 -13.27 7.95
CA TRP A 245 -15.56 -12.58 7.72
C TRP A 245 -15.19 -12.57 6.24
N ARG A 246 -15.71 -11.59 5.50
CA ARG A 246 -15.58 -11.50 4.03
C ARG A 246 -14.15 -11.45 3.49
N TYR A 247 -13.16 -11.10 4.31
CA TYR A 247 -11.75 -11.09 3.91
C TYR A 247 -11.12 -12.48 3.84
N LEU A 248 -11.66 -13.48 4.56
CA LEU A 248 -11.04 -14.81 4.70
C LEU A 248 -10.85 -15.55 3.37
N PRO A 249 -11.86 -15.62 2.48
CA PRO A 249 -11.68 -16.26 1.18
C PRO A 249 -10.58 -15.62 0.34
N THR A 250 -10.42 -14.30 0.42
CA THR A 250 -9.38 -13.56 -0.30
C THR A 250 -8.00 -13.84 0.27
N GLN A 251 -7.87 -13.82 1.61
CA GLN A 251 -6.62 -14.14 2.31
C GLN A 251 -6.15 -15.57 2.06
N ARG A 252 -7.08 -16.53 2.04
CA ARG A 252 -6.79 -17.93 1.68
C ARG A 252 -6.19 -18.06 0.28
N ARG A 253 -6.79 -17.40 -0.72
CA ARG A 253 -6.26 -17.37 -2.10
C ARG A 253 -4.90 -16.68 -2.18
N TYR A 254 -4.73 -15.59 -1.42
CA TYR A 254 -3.46 -14.90 -1.31
C TYR A 254 -2.35 -15.84 -0.82
N LEU A 255 -2.56 -16.50 0.32
CA LEU A 255 -1.57 -17.41 0.92
C LEU A 255 -1.22 -18.57 0.00
N SER A 256 -2.22 -19.16 -0.65
CA SER A 256 -2.03 -20.21 -1.66
C SER A 256 -1.17 -19.72 -2.83
N SER A 257 -1.41 -18.50 -3.30
CA SER A 257 -0.64 -17.89 -4.40
C SER A 257 0.80 -17.62 -3.97
N ILE A 258 1.01 -17.04 -2.79
CA ILE A 258 2.33 -16.74 -2.23
C ILE A 258 3.18 -18.00 -2.08
N GLY A 259 2.65 -19.05 -1.44
CA GLY A 259 3.38 -20.31 -1.28
C GLY A 259 3.73 -20.95 -2.63
N SER A 260 2.82 -20.86 -3.60
CA SER A 260 3.04 -21.35 -4.96
C SER A 260 4.11 -20.55 -5.70
N VAL A 261 4.13 -19.22 -5.58
CA VAL A 261 5.16 -18.35 -6.15
C VAL A 261 6.52 -18.62 -5.50
N ALA A 262 6.58 -18.76 -4.19
CA ALA A 262 7.81 -19.12 -3.48
C ALA A 262 8.36 -20.47 -3.99
N LEU A 263 7.51 -21.49 -4.09
CA LEU A 263 7.91 -22.79 -4.64
C LEU A 263 8.37 -22.66 -6.09
N PHE A 264 7.65 -21.90 -6.91
CA PHE A 264 7.98 -21.66 -8.30
C PHE A 264 9.37 -20.99 -8.46
N ASN A 265 9.63 -19.91 -7.73
CA ASN A 265 10.89 -19.17 -7.78
C ASN A 265 12.09 -20.07 -7.43
N HIS A 266 11.90 -21.01 -6.50
CA HIS A 266 12.94 -21.93 -6.04
C HIS A 266 12.95 -23.30 -6.73
N THR A 267 12.01 -23.55 -7.64
CA THR A 267 11.99 -24.77 -8.49
C THR A 267 12.41 -24.49 -9.92
N MET A 268 12.08 -23.30 -10.44
CA MET A 268 12.22 -22.95 -11.86
C MET A 268 13.28 -21.87 -12.12
N GLY A 269 14.05 -21.45 -11.11
CA GLY A 269 15.13 -20.45 -11.22
C GLY A 269 16.24 -20.73 -12.26
N LYS A 270 16.24 -21.90 -12.90
CA LYS A 270 17.10 -22.23 -14.07
C LYS A 270 16.40 -22.09 -15.44
N ARG A 271 15.14 -21.63 -15.49
CA ARG A 271 14.34 -21.48 -16.72
C ARG A 271 13.66 -20.11 -16.85
N LEU A 272 14.22 -19.07 -16.23
CA LEU A 272 13.73 -17.69 -16.32
C LEU A 272 13.55 -17.13 -17.76
N PRO A 273 14.31 -17.57 -18.79
CA PRO A 273 14.07 -17.12 -20.17
C PRO A 273 12.70 -17.53 -20.75
N LEU A 274 12.09 -18.62 -20.24
CA LEU A 274 10.80 -19.11 -20.75
C LEU A 274 9.61 -18.32 -20.21
N LEU A 275 9.68 -17.79 -18.99
CA LEU A 275 8.60 -16.98 -18.44
C LEU A 275 8.55 -15.59 -19.06
N GLN A 276 9.69 -15.00 -19.38
CA GLN A 276 9.72 -13.72 -20.09
C GLN A 276 9.17 -13.88 -21.51
N ALA A 277 9.52 -14.98 -22.20
CA ALA A 277 8.94 -15.35 -23.49
C ALA A 277 7.43 -15.69 -23.43
N VAL A 278 6.95 -16.32 -22.35
CA VAL A 278 5.51 -16.61 -22.15
C VAL A 278 4.74 -15.34 -21.78
N LYS A 279 5.31 -14.44 -20.98
CA LYS A 279 4.70 -13.16 -20.60
C LYS A 279 4.66 -12.18 -21.78
N GLU A 280 5.71 -12.15 -22.60
CA GLU A 280 5.74 -11.43 -23.89
C GLU A 280 4.78 -12.06 -24.91
N GLY A 281 4.74 -13.40 -25.02
CA GLY A 281 3.79 -14.11 -25.88
C GLY A 281 2.33 -13.90 -25.50
N LEU A 282 2.00 -13.85 -24.21
CA LEU A 282 0.65 -13.54 -23.73
C LEU A 282 0.28 -12.06 -23.93
N SER A 283 1.26 -11.15 -23.90
CA SER A 283 1.03 -9.73 -24.24
C SER A 283 0.73 -9.53 -25.74
N LEU A 284 1.31 -10.36 -26.62
CA LEU A 284 1.05 -10.34 -28.06
C LEU A 284 -0.29 -11.00 -28.41
N VAL A 285 -0.68 -12.08 -27.71
CA VAL A 285 -2.01 -12.71 -27.87
C VAL A 285 -3.13 -11.81 -27.31
N GLY A 286 -2.83 -10.94 -26.35
CA GLY A 286 -3.76 -9.93 -25.82
C GLY A 286 -4.06 -8.76 -26.78
N GLN A 287 -3.30 -8.61 -27.87
CA GLN A 287 -3.55 -7.56 -28.88
C GLN A 287 -4.49 -7.99 -30.02
N GLU A 288 -4.92 -9.26 -30.09
CA GLU A 288 -5.84 -9.76 -31.15
C GLU A 288 -7.28 -10.04 -30.68
N ARG A 289 -7.69 -9.60 -29.49
CA ARG A 289 -9.11 -9.61 -29.09
C ARG A 289 -9.58 -8.24 -28.68
N SER A 290 -9.85 -7.40 -29.67
CA SER A 290 -10.83 -6.33 -29.51
C SER A 290 -12.23 -6.89 -29.80
N VAL A 291 -13.18 -6.46 -28.96
CA VAL A 291 -14.64 -6.50 -29.13
C VAL A 291 -15.29 -7.90 -29.06
N THR A 292 -15.79 -8.24 -27.87
CA THR A 292 -17.24 -8.43 -27.67
C THR A 292 -17.56 -8.13 -26.21
N GLU A 293 -18.39 -7.12 -26.01
CA GLU A 293 -18.93 -6.71 -24.72
C GLU A 293 -19.75 -7.86 -24.10
N THR A 294 -19.45 -8.20 -22.86
CA THR A 294 -20.40 -8.88 -21.97
C THR A 294 -20.70 -7.95 -20.81
N PRO A 295 -21.99 -7.72 -20.48
CA PRO A 295 -22.38 -6.76 -19.47
C PRO A 295 -21.96 -7.21 -18.07
N VAL A 296 -21.51 -6.24 -17.28
CA VAL A 296 -21.19 -6.40 -15.86
C VAL A 296 -22.46 -6.85 -15.11
N PRO A 297 -22.39 -7.88 -14.25
CA PRO A 297 -23.53 -8.32 -13.44
C PRO A 297 -24.07 -7.19 -12.54
N GLN A 298 -25.35 -6.88 -12.68
CA GLN A 298 -26.04 -5.74 -12.04
C GLN A 298 -26.17 -5.79 -10.50
N HIS A 299 -25.54 -6.75 -9.80
CA HIS A 299 -25.63 -6.83 -8.34
C HIS A 299 -24.51 -6.09 -7.59
N ILE A 300 -23.61 -5.38 -8.29
CA ILE A 300 -22.56 -4.52 -7.71
C ILE A 300 -22.88 -3.02 -7.93
N LEU A 301 -24.17 -2.66 -7.98
CA LEU A 301 -24.64 -1.26 -8.01
C LEU A 301 -25.54 -0.89 -6.82
N ALA A 302 -25.70 -1.78 -5.84
CA ALA A 302 -26.58 -1.55 -4.71
C ALA A 302 -25.80 -1.12 -3.45
N TYR A 303 -25.21 0.07 -3.47
CA TYR A 303 -25.05 0.96 -2.32
C TYR A 303 -24.76 2.38 -2.85
N SER A 304 -25.80 3.03 -3.37
CA SER A 304 -25.86 4.48 -3.51
C SER A 304 -27.02 4.95 -2.64
N PRO A 305 -26.80 5.79 -1.60
CA PRO A 305 -27.89 6.49 -0.97
C PRO A 305 -28.46 7.54 -1.97
N PRO A 306 -29.77 7.81 -1.95
CA PRO A 306 -30.43 8.66 -2.93
C PRO A 306 -29.98 10.13 -2.82
N PRO A 307 -29.86 10.86 -3.95
CA PRO A 307 -29.44 12.25 -3.96
C PRO A 307 -30.62 13.15 -3.60
N SER A 308 -30.87 13.34 -2.31
CA SER A 308 -31.65 14.48 -1.85
C SER A 308 -31.27 14.84 -0.42
N GLN A 309 -30.75 16.07 -0.28
CA GLN A 309 -30.21 16.72 0.93
C GLN A 309 -28.69 16.62 1.15
N LEU A 310 -27.93 16.87 0.09
CA LEU A 310 -26.60 17.46 0.18
C LEU A 310 -26.74 18.89 0.71
N SER A 311 -26.43 19.12 1.99
CA SER A 311 -26.07 20.46 2.43
C SER A 311 -24.82 20.86 1.65
N LYS A 312 -24.91 21.96 0.90
CA LYS A 312 -23.76 22.56 0.18
C LYS A 312 -22.56 22.62 1.14
N PRO A 313 -21.36 22.19 0.73
CA PRO A 313 -20.18 22.33 1.56
C PRO A 313 -19.99 23.80 1.93
N PRO A 314 -19.60 24.14 3.17
CA PRO A 314 -19.33 25.51 3.54
C PRO A 314 -18.26 26.10 2.60
N LYS A 315 -18.58 27.24 1.96
CA LYS A 315 -17.64 28.06 1.16
C LYS A 315 -16.21 28.16 1.73
N PRO A 316 -15.95 28.21 3.07
CA PRO A 316 -14.59 28.27 3.58
C PRO A 316 -13.69 27.03 3.33
N ILE A 317 -14.23 25.86 2.96
CA ILE A 317 -13.42 24.63 2.75
C ILE A 317 -12.76 24.62 1.37
N MET A 318 -13.48 25.07 0.33
CA MET A 318 -12.90 25.25 -1.02
C MET A 318 -11.91 26.41 -1.05
N GLU A 319 -12.19 27.50 -0.33
CA GLU A 319 -11.26 28.63 -0.20
C GLU A 319 -9.98 28.26 0.56
N ALA A 320 -10.03 27.28 1.48
CA ALA A 320 -8.86 26.79 2.22
C ALA A 320 -7.99 25.83 1.38
N PHE A 321 -8.61 24.96 0.57
CA PHE A 321 -7.91 24.11 -0.39
C PHE A 321 -7.28 24.93 -1.53
N GLU A 322 -8.01 25.93 -2.04
CA GLU A 322 -7.47 26.89 -3.01
C GLU A 322 -6.38 27.80 -2.43
N ARG A 323 -6.46 28.23 -1.17
CA ARG A 323 -5.36 28.98 -0.52
C ARG A 323 -4.13 28.10 -0.29
N PHE A 324 -4.32 26.82 0.02
CA PHE A 324 -3.23 25.85 0.14
C PHE A 324 -2.55 25.62 -1.22
N MET A 325 -3.32 25.42 -2.30
CA MET A 325 -2.79 25.34 -3.66
C MET A 325 -2.19 26.68 -4.12
N LYS A 326 -2.77 27.84 -3.81
CA LYS A 326 -2.19 29.14 -4.20
C LYS A 326 -0.93 29.51 -3.42
N SER A 327 -0.79 29.06 -2.16
CA SER A 327 0.40 29.28 -1.33
C SER A 327 1.52 28.29 -1.60
N ALA A 328 1.22 27.04 -1.97
CA ALA A 328 2.23 26.04 -2.29
C ALA A 328 2.90 26.29 -3.65
N PHE A 329 2.26 27.04 -4.54
CA PHE A 329 2.76 27.34 -5.88
C PHE A 329 3.25 28.79 -6.08
N SER A 330 3.23 29.64 -5.03
CA SER A 330 3.72 31.04 -5.15
C SER A 330 5.24 31.17 -5.28
N ASP A 331 6.01 30.10 -5.03
CA ASP A 331 7.46 30.08 -5.24
C ASP A 331 7.88 29.58 -6.64
N LEU A 332 6.92 29.14 -7.47
CA LEU A 332 7.15 28.79 -8.88
C LEU A 332 6.83 29.96 -9.85
N ASP A 333 6.36 31.09 -9.33
CA ASP A 333 6.00 32.30 -10.08
C ASP A 333 7.21 33.13 -10.60
N ASN A 334 8.44 32.65 -10.45
CA ASN A 334 9.65 33.33 -10.98
C ASN A 334 9.92 33.09 -12.47
N VAL A 335 9.09 32.31 -13.17
CA VAL A 335 9.20 32.14 -14.64
C VAL A 335 8.00 32.79 -15.30
N GLY A 336 8.06 34.13 -15.35
CA GLY A 336 6.96 34.98 -15.78
C GLY A 336 6.41 34.66 -17.17
N LYS A 337 5.07 34.55 -17.23
CA LYS A 337 4.19 34.89 -18.35
C LYS A 337 2.76 35.01 -17.82
N ARG A 338 2.50 36.12 -17.13
CA ARG A 338 1.14 36.63 -16.92
C ARG A 338 0.68 37.25 -18.22
N ASP A 339 -0.41 36.75 -18.77
CA ASP A 339 -1.50 37.51 -19.36
C ASP A 339 -2.38 36.55 -20.17
N GLU A 340 -3.32 35.88 -19.50
CA GLU A 340 -4.58 35.36 -20.08
C GLU A 340 -5.36 34.55 -19.04
N PHE A 341 -5.83 35.16 -17.95
CA PHE A 341 -6.92 34.59 -17.13
C PHE A 341 -7.74 35.71 -16.48
N HIS A 342 -8.37 36.52 -17.32
CA HIS A 342 -9.57 37.27 -16.96
C HIS A 342 -10.68 36.85 -17.91
N PHE A 343 -11.30 35.70 -17.67
CA PHE A 343 -12.73 35.49 -17.95
C PHE A 343 -13.24 34.20 -17.27
N LEU A 344 -14.21 34.40 -16.38
CA LEU A 344 -15.24 33.48 -15.87
C LEU A 344 -14.88 32.33 -14.90
N MET A 345 -15.49 32.51 -13.72
CA MET A 345 -16.14 31.55 -12.79
C MET A 345 -15.31 30.49 -12.09
#